data_AF-A0A7I8C9R2-F1
#
_entry.id   AF-A0A7I8C9R2-F1
#
_cell.length_a   1.000
_cell.length_b   1.000
_cell.length_c   1.000
_cell.angle_alpha   90.00
_cell.angle_beta   90.00
_cell.angle_gamma   90.00
#
_symmetry.space_group_name_H-M   'P 1'
#
loop_
_entity.id
_entity.type
_entity.pdbx_description
1 polymer ?
#
loop_
_entity_poly.entity_id
_entity_poly.type
_entity_poly.pdbx_seq_one_letter_code
_entity_poly.pdbx_strand_id
1 'polypeptide(L)'
;MKKAAKWAMLLRACVYRAGSTSIFLPARRRLIAGCIALLGGLLLTGGPAQAVTLEGDDILVTDWGANKLIRVDGTTGVRSVISDFSNPAQGPVIAPSSLPVSVAIGQGQIFVTGPYVGILRVDPRTGHRILVSDWHQGRDGNFGYGAAVDAFGRVFVNDEGAFVAPAVVRVDPRNDTRVTVTFLWDPSQGGGDLSFCGITDFALEAPQWNPKHPGEAGKGAILIGVNGSCGKLGIFRVNPVTGFRTLLSDFNNPAQGAVVDLSNSGGLAVEHSGAILANSGGTSPRNLLLRIDPKSGNRTVVSDFDNPAQGPLGANLAGDVLQDCGQIFVGAVDPATGRNNLFRVDPRTGKRVLFSDSANPGQGPSFNRIAYIAVVPHNAGFFALPPAGSFTSPFGPAR
;
A
#
# COMPACT_ATOMS: atom_id res chain seq x y z
N MET A 1 -44.49 63.97 -17.12
CA MET A 1 -45.91 63.55 -17.17
C MET A 1 -46.20 62.63 -15.99
N LYS A 2 -47.09 63.09 -15.07
CA LYS A 2 -47.90 62.39 -14.03
C LYS A 2 -47.20 61.34 -13.10
N LYS A 3 -46.87 61.72 -11.84
CA LYS A 3 -47.62 61.54 -10.54
C LYS A 3 -47.67 60.05 -10.07
N ALA A 4 -47.07 59.58 -8.97
CA ALA A 4 -46.99 59.95 -7.54
C ALA A 4 -48.14 59.44 -6.63
N ALA A 5 -47.75 58.97 -5.43
CA ALA A 5 -48.49 58.65 -4.18
C ALA A 5 -48.99 57.18 -3.99
N LYS A 6 -48.47 56.36 -3.05
CA LYS A 6 -48.58 56.33 -1.56
C LYS A 6 -50.03 56.35 -1.05
N TRP A 7 -50.44 55.36 -0.24
CA TRP A 7 -51.09 55.48 1.08
C TRP A 7 -51.21 54.10 1.78
N ALA A 8 -51.20 54.13 3.11
CA ALA A 8 -51.20 53.01 4.06
C ALA A 8 -52.48 52.99 4.91
N MET A 9 -52.56 52.03 5.86
CA MET A 9 -53.49 51.88 7.03
C MET A 9 -54.77 51.07 6.77
N LEU A 10 -55.41 50.37 7.73
CA LEU A 10 -55.09 49.70 9.01
C LEU A 10 -56.44 49.07 9.47
N LEU A 11 -56.36 47.91 10.14
CA LEU A 11 -57.18 47.46 11.29
C LEU A 11 -58.63 46.92 11.17
N ARG A 12 -58.79 45.84 11.95
CA ARG A 12 -59.98 45.23 12.62
C ARG A 12 -60.88 44.33 11.78
N ALA A 13 -61.51 43.29 12.31
CA ALA A 13 -61.33 42.37 13.44
C ALA A 13 -62.61 41.51 13.40
N CYS A 14 -62.51 40.18 13.50
CA CYS A 14 -63.66 39.40 13.97
C CYS A 14 -63.17 38.17 14.72
N VAL A 15 -63.45 38.17 16.02
CA VAL A 15 -63.34 37.04 16.94
C VAL A 15 -64.61 36.22 16.81
N TYR A 16 -64.49 34.91 16.61
CA TYR A 16 -65.48 33.96 17.12
C TYR A 16 -64.77 32.67 17.57
N ARG A 17 -65.16 32.20 18.74
CA ARG A 17 -64.53 31.13 19.54
C ARG A 17 -65.48 29.92 19.60
N ALA A 18 -64.89 28.75 19.86
CA ALA A 18 -65.47 27.44 20.22
C ALA A 18 -65.87 26.56 19.01
N GLY A 19 -65.51 25.28 18.91
CA GLY A 19 -64.71 24.37 19.74
C GLY A 19 -65.05 22.93 19.35
N SER A 20 -64.07 22.04 19.13
CA SER A 20 -64.23 20.59 19.37
C SER A 20 -62.89 19.87 19.27
N THR A 21 -62.61 19.09 20.31
CA THR A 21 -61.47 18.20 20.56
C THR A 21 -61.27 17.11 19.50
N SER A 22 -60.02 16.87 19.09
CA SER A 22 -59.59 15.68 18.34
C SER A 22 -58.30 15.11 18.95
N ILE A 23 -58.46 14.00 19.67
CA ILE A 23 -57.44 13.23 20.37
C ILE A 23 -56.84 12.23 19.38
N PHE A 24 -55.94 12.66 18.47
CA PHE A 24 -55.27 11.71 17.56
C PHE A 24 -53.83 12.06 17.17
N LEU A 25 -53.19 13.05 17.81
CA LEU A 25 -51.80 13.43 17.49
C LEU A 25 -50.64 12.69 18.21
N PRO A 26 -50.79 12.00 19.37
CA PRO A 26 -49.61 11.43 20.04
C PRO A 26 -49.17 10.07 19.46
N ALA A 27 -50.06 9.32 18.80
CA ALA A 27 -49.74 8.00 18.25
C ALA A 27 -48.87 8.07 16.98
N ARG A 28 -49.10 9.08 16.11
CA ARG A 28 -48.31 9.28 14.88
C ARG A 28 -46.86 9.69 15.14
N ARG A 29 -46.61 10.47 16.20
CA ARG A 29 -45.23 10.89 16.57
C ARG A 29 -44.41 9.74 17.15
N ARG A 30 -45.03 8.80 17.88
CA ARG A 30 -44.35 7.63 18.42
C ARG A 30 -44.01 6.59 17.35
N LEU A 31 -44.86 6.44 16.33
CA LEU A 31 -44.58 5.54 15.21
C LEU A 31 -43.46 6.07 14.31
N ILE A 32 -43.43 7.39 14.03
CA ILE A 32 -42.36 8.03 13.25
C ILE A 32 -41.03 8.04 14.02
N ALA A 33 -41.06 8.30 15.34
CA ALA A 33 -39.86 8.22 16.18
C ALA A 33 -39.33 6.78 16.31
N GLY A 34 -40.22 5.78 16.36
CA GLY A 34 -39.84 4.36 16.36
C GLY A 34 -39.21 3.91 15.03
N CYS A 35 -39.72 4.38 13.89
CA CYS A 35 -39.13 4.08 12.57
C CYS A 35 -37.78 4.79 12.36
N ILE A 36 -37.59 6.01 12.87
CA ILE A 36 -36.28 6.72 12.80
C ILE A 36 -35.26 6.06 13.74
N ALA A 37 -35.66 5.54 14.89
CA ALA A 37 -34.78 4.77 15.78
C ALA A 37 -34.43 3.38 15.21
N LEU A 38 -35.36 2.72 14.50
CA LEU A 38 -35.08 1.46 13.79
C LEU A 38 -34.21 1.67 12.55
N LEU A 39 -34.37 2.77 11.81
CA LEU A 39 -33.48 3.15 10.71
C LEU A 39 -32.09 3.60 11.22
N GLY A 40 -32.02 4.28 12.37
CA GLY A 40 -30.75 4.65 13.01
C GLY A 40 -30.02 3.48 13.67
N GLY A 41 -30.75 2.49 14.18
CA GLY A 41 -30.18 1.28 14.81
C GLY A 41 -29.70 0.22 13.80
N LEU A 42 -30.29 0.16 12.60
CA LEU A 42 -29.87 -0.75 11.54
C LEU A 42 -28.64 -0.26 10.74
N LEU A 43 -28.16 0.97 11.00
CA LEU A 43 -26.99 1.57 10.32
C LEU A 43 -25.67 1.44 11.11
N LEU A 44 -25.64 0.66 12.20
CA LEU A 44 -24.47 0.56 13.08
C LEU A 44 -23.66 -0.75 12.97
N THR A 45 -23.92 -1.60 11.98
CA THR A 45 -23.16 -2.85 11.78
C THR A 45 -22.34 -2.91 10.49
N GLY A 46 -22.31 -1.83 9.71
CA GLY A 46 -21.39 -1.67 8.58
C GLY A 46 -20.99 -0.21 8.47
N GLY A 47 -19.78 0.12 8.91
CA GLY A 47 -19.26 1.48 8.73
C GLY A 47 -19.34 1.85 7.25
N PRO A 48 -19.94 3.00 6.87
CA PRO A 48 -19.97 3.41 5.48
C PRO A 48 -18.52 3.50 4.98
N ALA A 49 -18.25 2.85 3.84
CA ALA A 49 -17.01 3.07 3.11
C ALA A 49 -16.97 4.57 2.78
N GLN A 50 -16.14 5.32 3.50
CA GLN A 50 -15.92 6.71 3.17
C GLN A 50 -15.12 6.75 1.88
N ALA A 51 -15.58 7.55 0.93
CA ALA A 51 -14.79 7.83 -0.25
C ALA A 51 -13.50 8.50 0.19
N VAL A 52 -12.39 7.79 0.02
CA VAL A 52 -11.06 8.30 0.33
C VAL A 52 -10.52 8.92 -0.95
N THR A 53 -10.35 10.24 -0.95
CA THR A 53 -9.59 10.92 -2.00
C THR A 53 -8.11 10.61 -1.81
N LEU A 54 -7.45 10.11 -2.86
CA LEU A 54 -6.00 9.97 -2.88
C LEU A 54 -5.38 11.17 -3.57
N GLU A 55 -4.39 11.75 -2.92
CA GLU A 55 -3.54 12.80 -3.42
C GLU A 55 -2.13 12.25 -3.67
N GLY A 56 -1.36 12.95 -4.51
CA GLY A 56 0.07 12.68 -4.63
C GLY A 56 0.71 12.70 -3.25
N ASP A 57 1.68 11.81 -3.03
CA ASP A 57 2.41 11.63 -1.78
C ASP A 57 1.68 10.94 -0.62
N ASP A 58 0.39 10.60 -0.77
CA ASP A 58 -0.26 9.75 0.22
C ASP A 58 0.45 8.40 0.34
N ILE A 59 0.46 7.85 1.56
CA ILE A 59 1.06 6.55 1.84
C ILE A 59 -0.06 5.53 1.99
N LEU A 60 -0.05 4.49 1.19
CA LEU A 60 -0.88 3.31 1.36
C LEU A 60 -0.16 2.31 2.26
N VAL A 61 -0.90 1.73 3.20
CA VAL A 61 -0.39 0.78 4.19
C VAL A 61 -1.29 -0.45 4.17
N THR A 62 -0.70 -1.62 3.94
CA THR A 62 -1.38 -2.89 4.27
C THR A 62 -1.16 -3.18 5.75
N ASP A 63 -2.24 -3.09 6.52
CA ASP A 63 -2.23 -3.48 7.92
C ASP A 63 -2.64 -4.95 8.02
N TRP A 64 -1.62 -5.79 8.15
CA TRP A 64 -1.76 -7.24 8.27
C TRP A 64 -2.60 -7.61 9.48
N GLY A 65 -2.31 -7.04 10.65
CA GLY A 65 -3.03 -7.38 11.88
C GLY A 65 -4.48 -6.90 11.90
N ALA A 66 -4.81 -5.86 11.13
CA ALA A 66 -6.17 -5.33 11.04
C ALA A 66 -6.96 -5.82 9.82
N ASN A 67 -6.32 -6.57 8.91
CA ASN A 67 -6.87 -7.01 7.62
C ASN A 67 -7.42 -5.83 6.78
N LYS A 68 -6.66 -4.74 6.68
CA LYS A 68 -7.11 -3.47 6.08
C LYS A 68 -6.07 -2.85 5.15
N LEU A 69 -6.57 -2.09 4.18
CA LEU A 69 -5.80 -1.10 3.42
C LEU A 69 -6.09 0.28 4.01
N ILE A 70 -5.06 0.96 4.46
CA ILE A 70 -5.14 2.27 5.12
C ILE A 70 -4.42 3.31 4.24
N ARG A 71 -5.06 4.44 3.99
CA ARG A 71 -4.41 5.66 3.52
C ARG A 71 -3.86 6.40 4.72
N VAL A 72 -2.63 6.89 4.61
CA VAL A 72 -2.06 7.92 5.46
C VAL A 72 -1.85 9.16 4.61
N ASP A 73 -2.44 10.26 5.05
CA ASP A 73 -2.28 11.56 4.42
C ASP A 73 -0.79 11.96 4.42
N GLY A 74 -0.23 12.16 3.23
CA GLY A 74 1.22 12.39 3.04
C GLY A 74 1.74 13.68 3.68
N THR A 75 0.85 14.58 4.09
CA THR A 75 1.21 15.85 4.73
C THR A 75 1.02 15.81 6.25
N THR A 76 -0.08 15.22 6.73
CA THR A 76 -0.54 15.32 8.12
C THR A 76 -0.34 14.06 8.95
N GLY A 77 -0.10 12.92 8.30
CA GLY A 77 -0.02 11.62 8.97
C GLY A 77 -1.36 11.07 9.43
N VAL A 78 -2.49 11.72 9.07
CA VAL A 78 -3.84 11.27 9.41
C VAL A 78 -4.20 10.04 8.59
N ARG A 79 -4.82 9.04 9.24
CA ARG A 79 -5.13 7.74 8.67
C ARG A 79 -6.61 7.60 8.39
N SER A 80 -6.93 6.96 7.27
CA SER A 80 -8.29 6.57 6.90
C SER A 80 -8.29 5.18 6.29
N VAL A 81 -9.31 4.38 6.59
CA VAL A 81 -9.45 3.04 6.00
C VAL A 81 -9.99 3.20 4.59
N ILE A 82 -9.27 2.65 3.61
CA ILE A 82 -9.76 2.54 2.23
C ILE A 82 -10.63 1.29 2.09
N SER A 83 -10.12 0.12 2.51
CA SER A 83 -10.82 -1.16 2.34
C SER A 83 -10.57 -2.06 3.55
N ASP A 84 -11.62 -2.78 3.97
CA ASP A 84 -11.59 -3.80 5.02
C ASP A 84 -11.75 -5.17 4.36
N PHE A 85 -10.65 -5.92 4.27
CA PHE A 85 -10.61 -7.20 3.57
C PHE A 85 -11.43 -8.31 4.26
N SER A 86 -11.96 -8.05 5.45
CA SER A 86 -12.91 -8.93 6.14
C SER A 86 -14.36 -8.66 5.75
N ASN A 87 -14.65 -7.51 5.12
CA ASN A 87 -16.00 -7.10 4.75
C ASN A 87 -16.38 -7.62 3.35
N PRO A 88 -17.29 -8.61 3.21
CA PRO A 88 -17.71 -9.14 1.91
C PRO A 88 -18.50 -8.14 1.07
N ALA A 89 -19.10 -7.11 1.67
CA ALA A 89 -19.81 -6.06 0.93
C ALA A 89 -18.87 -5.17 0.11
N GLN A 90 -17.57 -5.22 0.40
CA GLN A 90 -16.52 -4.52 -0.35
C GLN A 90 -15.87 -5.42 -1.41
N GLY A 91 -16.37 -6.63 -1.67
CA GLY A 91 -15.81 -7.57 -2.65
C GLY A 91 -15.10 -8.76 -2.01
N PRO A 92 -14.26 -9.50 -2.76
CA PRO A 92 -13.62 -10.73 -2.29
C PRO A 92 -12.95 -10.57 -0.92
N VAL A 93 -13.21 -11.51 -0.02
CA VAL A 93 -12.68 -11.51 1.35
C VAL A 93 -11.31 -12.16 1.36
N ILE A 94 -10.38 -11.54 2.08
CA ILE A 94 -9.13 -12.19 2.46
C ILE A 94 -9.35 -12.79 3.85
N ALA A 95 -9.31 -14.13 3.93
CA ALA A 95 -9.47 -14.83 5.19
C ALA A 95 -8.37 -14.42 6.19
N PRO A 96 -8.61 -14.49 7.51
CA PRO A 96 -7.59 -14.17 8.52
C PRO A 96 -6.29 -14.98 8.43
N SER A 97 -6.30 -16.10 7.71
CA SER A 97 -5.11 -16.91 7.42
C SER A 97 -4.30 -16.44 6.20
N SER A 98 -4.81 -15.49 5.42
CA SER A 98 -4.27 -15.04 4.12
C SER A 98 -4.12 -13.52 4.03
N LEU A 99 -4.00 -12.85 5.18
CA LEU A 99 -3.95 -11.39 5.37
C LEU A 99 -3.15 -10.64 4.29
N PRO A 100 -3.51 -9.39 3.95
CA PRO A 100 -2.85 -8.62 2.89
C PRO A 100 -1.36 -8.42 3.17
N VAL A 101 -0.50 -8.78 2.20
CA VAL A 101 0.96 -8.78 2.39
C VAL A 101 1.68 -7.67 1.63
N SER A 102 1.15 -7.21 0.50
CA SER A 102 1.74 -6.08 -0.24
C SER A 102 0.70 -5.18 -0.90
N VAL A 103 1.11 -3.94 -1.16
CA VAL A 103 0.35 -2.97 -1.95
C VAL A 103 1.26 -2.38 -3.02
N ALA A 104 0.75 -2.26 -4.25
CA ALA A 104 1.45 -1.63 -5.35
C ALA A 104 0.51 -0.72 -6.13
N ILE A 105 1.05 0.38 -6.68
CA ILE A 105 0.27 1.41 -7.35
C ILE A 105 0.86 1.69 -8.72
N GLY A 106 0.01 1.76 -9.74
CA GLY A 106 0.41 2.17 -11.08
C GLY A 106 -0.81 2.37 -11.98
N GLN A 107 -0.72 3.32 -12.93
CA GLN A 107 -1.81 3.63 -13.87
C GLN A 107 -3.15 3.94 -13.17
N GLY A 108 -3.11 4.57 -12.00
CA GLY A 108 -4.29 4.92 -11.18
C GLY A 108 -4.96 3.74 -10.51
N GLN A 109 -4.29 2.59 -10.45
CA GLN A 109 -4.82 1.38 -9.87
C GLN A 109 -4.03 1.00 -8.63
N ILE A 110 -4.75 0.52 -7.62
CA ILE A 110 -4.18 -0.03 -6.40
C ILE A 110 -4.35 -1.54 -6.49
N PHE A 111 -3.25 -2.26 -6.34
CA PHE A 111 -3.22 -3.70 -6.28
C PHE A 111 -2.77 -4.13 -4.89
N VAL A 112 -3.49 -5.09 -4.32
CA VAL A 112 -3.14 -5.71 -3.04
C VAL A 112 -3.08 -7.21 -3.24
N THR A 113 -2.03 -7.84 -2.71
CA THR A 113 -1.83 -9.28 -2.76
C THR A 113 -2.39 -9.95 -1.51
N GLY A 114 -3.06 -11.08 -1.70
CA GLY A 114 -3.43 -12.02 -0.64
C GLY A 114 -2.74 -13.37 -0.92
N PRO A 115 -1.85 -13.87 -0.04
CA PRO A 115 -1.02 -15.08 -0.23
C PRO A 115 -1.74 -16.32 -0.76
N TYR A 116 -3.02 -16.47 -0.47
CA TYR A 116 -3.85 -17.63 -0.86
C TYR A 116 -5.12 -17.19 -1.60
N VAL A 117 -5.12 -15.98 -2.17
CA VAL A 117 -6.27 -15.45 -2.93
C VAL A 117 -5.81 -15.09 -4.33
N GLY A 118 -4.79 -14.25 -4.43
CA GLY A 118 -4.41 -13.64 -5.69
C GLY A 118 -4.15 -12.15 -5.57
N ILE A 119 -4.33 -11.46 -6.69
CA ILE A 119 -4.21 -10.01 -6.76
C ILE A 119 -5.61 -9.41 -6.77
N LEU A 120 -5.87 -8.57 -5.78
CA LEU A 120 -7.07 -7.75 -5.70
C LEU A 120 -6.77 -6.36 -6.22
N ARG A 121 -7.65 -5.83 -7.05
CA ARG A 121 -7.66 -4.41 -7.39
C ARG A 121 -8.64 -3.69 -6.47
N VAL A 122 -8.20 -2.57 -5.89
CA VAL A 122 -9.00 -1.76 -4.96
C VAL A 122 -9.38 -0.43 -5.60
N ASP A 123 -10.65 -0.08 -5.53
CA ASP A 123 -11.14 1.27 -5.84
C ASP A 123 -11.02 2.15 -4.58
N PRO A 124 -10.12 3.16 -4.56
CA PRO A 124 -9.92 3.99 -3.38
C PRO A 124 -11.15 4.82 -3.00
N ARG A 125 -12.07 5.07 -3.93
CA ARG A 125 -13.26 5.92 -3.72
C ARG A 125 -14.40 5.18 -3.05
N THR A 126 -14.42 3.86 -3.13
CA THR A 126 -15.51 3.03 -2.59
C THR A 126 -15.01 1.96 -1.64
N GLY A 127 -13.70 1.71 -1.61
CA GLY A 127 -13.11 0.56 -0.94
C GLY A 127 -13.45 -0.77 -1.60
N HIS A 128 -14.18 -0.77 -2.72
CA HIS A 128 -14.61 -1.98 -3.40
C HIS A 128 -13.42 -2.67 -4.09
N ARG A 129 -13.42 -3.99 -4.04
CA ARG A 129 -12.35 -4.86 -4.49
C ARG A 129 -12.88 -5.78 -5.58
N ILE A 130 -12.04 -6.04 -6.57
CA ILE A 130 -12.27 -7.11 -7.54
C ILE A 130 -11.03 -8.00 -7.61
N LEU A 131 -11.24 -9.30 -7.80
CA LEU A 131 -10.16 -10.24 -8.09
C LEU A 131 -9.73 -10.03 -9.54
N VAL A 132 -8.46 -9.69 -9.76
CA VAL A 132 -7.91 -9.48 -11.11
C VAL A 132 -7.00 -10.63 -11.55
N SER A 133 -6.63 -11.50 -10.62
CA SER A 133 -5.83 -12.68 -10.90
C SER A 133 -5.98 -13.67 -9.73
N ASP A 134 -6.30 -14.94 -10.01
CA ASP A 134 -6.78 -15.96 -9.05
C ASP A 134 -5.77 -17.11 -8.89
N TRP A 135 -5.08 -17.19 -7.75
CA TRP A 135 -4.04 -18.20 -7.54
C TRP A 135 -4.54 -19.55 -7.03
N HIS A 136 -5.86 -19.74 -6.92
CA HIS A 136 -6.44 -21.08 -6.82
C HIS A 136 -6.47 -21.78 -8.18
N GLN A 137 -6.41 -21.02 -9.28
CA GLN A 137 -6.41 -21.56 -10.64
C GLN A 137 -4.96 -21.68 -11.13
N GLY A 138 -4.36 -22.87 -10.98
CA GLY A 138 -3.03 -23.17 -11.53
C GLY A 138 -2.05 -23.67 -10.46
N ARG A 139 -0.77 -23.26 -10.57
CA ARG A 139 0.21 -23.50 -9.50
C ARG A 139 -0.29 -22.85 -8.22
N ASP A 140 -0.31 -23.60 -7.13
CA ASP A 140 -0.52 -23.12 -5.75
C ASP A 140 0.63 -22.17 -5.38
N GLY A 141 0.54 -20.92 -5.87
CA GLY A 141 1.54 -19.90 -5.61
C GLY A 141 1.23 -19.21 -4.29
N ASN A 142 2.18 -19.29 -3.36
CA ASN A 142 2.16 -18.50 -2.14
C ASN A 142 2.85 -17.15 -2.42
N PHE A 143 2.16 -16.03 -2.17
CA PHE A 143 2.82 -14.73 -2.18
C PHE A 143 3.50 -14.50 -0.84
N GLY A 144 4.80 -14.24 -0.89
CA GLY A 144 5.49 -13.53 0.18
C GLY A 144 5.28 -12.01 0.07
N TYR A 145 6.24 -11.24 0.54
CA TYR A 145 6.15 -9.79 0.55
C TYR A 145 6.58 -9.16 -0.78
N GLY A 146 6.11 -7.93 -1.00
CA GLY A 146 6.45 -7.11 -2.15
C GLY A 146 5.54 -7.29 -3.36
N ALA A 147 5.35 -6.19 -4.10
CA ALA A 147 4.75 -6.18 -5.43
C ALA A 147 5.15 -4.87 -6.11
N ALA A 148 5.26 -4.89 -7.43
CA ALA A 148 5.53 -3.68 -8.19
C ALA A 148 4.72 -3.61 -9.49
N VAL A 149 4.38 -2.40 -9.94
CA VAL A 149 3.60 -2.20 -11.18
C VAL A 149 4.45 -1.48 -12.21
N ASP A 150 4.57 -2.06 -13.40
CA ASP A 150 5.27 -1.39 -14.48
C ASP A 150 4.44 -0.30 -15.17
N ALA A 151 5.10 0.44 -16.06
CA ALA A 151 4.46 1.50 -16.84
C ALA A 151 3.29 1.02 -17.70
N PHE A 152 3.13 -0.29 -17.95
CA PHE A 152 2.03 -0.86 -18.71
C PHE A 152 0.87 -1.35 -17.82
N GLY A 153 0.98 -1.19 -16.49
CA GLY A 153 -0.01 -1.66 -15.53
C GLY A 153 0.09 -3.16 -15.23
N ARG A 154 1.20 -3.82 -15.60
CA ARG A 154 1.42 -5.23 -15.25
C ARG A 154 2.04 -5.32 -13.87
N VAL A 155 1.60 -6.30 -13.09
CA VAL A 155 2.02 -6.48 -11.71
C VAL A 155 3.11 -7.56 -11.65
N PHE A 156 4.23 -7.24 -11.03
CA PHE A 156 5.24 -8.20 -10.64
C PHE A 156 5.00 -8.62 -9.20
N VAL A 157 5.03 -9.93 -8.99
CA VAL A 157 4.81 -10.59 -7.70
C VAL A 157 5.77 -11.77 -7.59
N ASN A 158 6.01 -12.22 -6.37
CA ASN A 158 6.69 -13.48 -6.12
C ASN A 158 5.72 -14.65 -6.25
N ASP A 159 6.18 -15.73 -6.84
CA ASP A 159 5.58 -17.06 -6.69
C ASP A 159 6.56 -17.86 -5.84
N GLU A 160 6.29 -18.00 -4.55
CA GLU A 160 7.13 -18.81 -3.66
C GLU A 160 6.80 -20.31 -3.75
N GLY A 161 5.70 -20.69 -4.42
CA GLY A 161 5.23 -22.07 -4.51
C GLY A 161 5.29 -22.81 -3.18
N ALA A 162 5.91 -24.00 -3.17
CA ALA A 162 6.20 -24.80 -1.98
C ALA A 162 7.56 -24.45 -1.31
N PHE A 163 7.96 -23.18 -1.27
CA PHE A 163 9.23 -22.64 -0.73
C PHE A 163 10.54 -23.08 -1.42
N VAL A 164 10.49 -24.06 -2.34
CA VAL A 164 11.70 -24.63 -2.98
C VAL A 164 11.98 -24.13 -4.38
N ALA A 165 11.06 -23.39 -5.00
CA ALA A 165 11.20 -22.92 -6.38
C ALA A 165 10.67 -21.49 -6.58
N PRO A 166 11.23 -20.50 -5.86
CA PRO A 166 10.74 -19.13 -5.94
C PRO A 166 10.92 -18.58 -7.36
N ALA A 167 9.99 -17.73 -7.78
CA ALA A 167 10.02 -17.13 -9.09
C ALA A 167 9.49 -15.69 -9.05
N VAL A 168 9.95 -14.89 -10.01
CA VAL A 168 9.31 -13.61 -10.31
C VAL A 168 8.28 -13.84 -11.39
N VAL A 169 7.03 -13.51 -11.11
CA VAL A 169 5.92 -13.66 -12.06
C VAL A 169 5.40 -12.28 -12.43
N ARG A 170 5.23 -12.06 -13.74
CA ARG A 170 4.55 -10.90 -14.29
C ARG A 170 3.12 -11.26 -14.64
N VAL A 171 2.19 -10.45 -14.17
CA VAL A 171 0.75 -10.69 -14.28
C VAL A 171 0.12 -9.52 -15.01
N ASP A 172 -0.70 -9.81 -16.02
CA ASP A 172 -1.57 -8.83 -16.64
C ASP A 172 -2.95 -8.85 -15.96
N PRO A 173 -3.30 -7.83 -15.16
CA PRO A 173 -4.55 -7.83 -14.39
C PRO A 173 -5.80 -7.66 -15.26
N ARG A 174 -5.66 -7.45 -16.58
CA ARG A 174 -6.79 -7.29 -17.50
C ARG A 174 -7.37 -8.64 -17.93
N ASN A 175 -6.56 -9.68 -17.94
CA ASN A 175 -6.92 -10.98 -18.50
C ASN A 175 -6.31 -12.17 -17.73
N ASP A 176 -5.67 -11.92 -16.59
CA ASP A 176 -5.01 -12.93 -15.77
C ASP A 176 -3.91 -13.72 -16.52
N THR A 177 -3.29 -13.12 -17.55
CA THR A 177 -2.13 -13.76 -18.19
C THR A 177 -0.90 -13.64 -17.31
N ARG A 178 -0.25 -14.77 -17.03
CA ARG A 178 0.90 -14.88 -16.13
C ARG A 178 2.12 -15.37 -16.90
N VAL A 179 3.24 -14.70 -16.71
CA VAL A 179 4.52 -15.06 -17.33
C VAL A 179 5.56 -15.12 -16.23
N THR A 180 6.18 -16.27 -16.03
CA THR A 180 7.38 -16.36 -15.21
C THR A 180 8.51 -15.62 -15.88
N VAL A 181 9.02 -14.59 -15.22
CA VAL A 181 10.15 -13.77 -15.68
C VAL A 181 11.46 -14.49 -15.39
N THR A 182 11.62 -15.00 -14.17
CA THR A 182 12.81 -15.76 -13.76
C THR A 182 12.47 -16.78 -12.69
N PHE A 183 13.14 -17.93 -12.73
CA PHE A 183 13.11 -18.99 -11.73
C PHE A 183 14.38 -18.90 -10.88
N LEU A 184 14.25 -18.59 -9.59
CA LEU A 184 15.41 -18.34 -8.71
C LEU A 184 16.32 -19.57 -8.54
N TRP A 185 15.79 -20.77 -8.73
CA TRP A 185 16.55 -22.03 -8.69
C TRP A 185 17.38 -22.30 -9.95
N ASP A 186 17.16 -21.59 -11.07
CA ASP A 186 17.87 -21.82 -12.32
C ASP A 186 19.13 -20.95 -12.39
N PRO A 187 20.34 -21.48 -12.13
CA PRO A 187 21.57 -20.69 -12.15
C PRO A 187 21.95 -20.18 -13.55
N SER A 188 21.41 -20.77 -14.62
CA SER A 188 21.66 -20.31 -16.00
C SER A 188 21.07 -18.92 -16.27
N GLN A 189 20.10 -18.51 -15.44
CA GLN A 189 19.54 -17.18 -15.45
C GLN A 189 20.36 -16.16 -14.66
N GLY A 190 21.59 -16.49 -14.23
CA GLY A 190 22.50 -15.56 -13.57
C GLY A 190 22.28 -15.42 -12.06
N GLY A 191 23.26 -14.83 -11.37
CA GLY A 191 23.20 -14.63 -9.92
C GLY A 191 23.39 -15.89 -9.05
N GLY A 192 23.58 -17.06 -9.67
CA GLY A 192 23.69 -18.34 -8.98
C GLY A 192 22.34 -18.99 -8.68
N ASP A 193 22.41 -20.13 -7.99
CA ASP A 193 21.24 -20.84 -7.47
C ASP A 193 20.74 -20.14 -6.20
N LEU A 194 19.50 -19.66 -6.25
CA LEU A 194 18.79 -19.00 -5.16
C LEU A 194 17.62 -19.88 -4.65
N SER A 195 17.69 -21.20 -4.86
CA SER A 195 16.81 -22.17 -4.22
C SER A 195 16.78 -21.93 -2.71
N PHE A 196 15.60 -22.03 -2.10
CA PHE A 196 15.38 -21.78 -0.67
C PHE A 196 15.61 -20.33 -0.18
N CYS A 197 15.89 -19.37 -1.08
CA CYS A 197 15.81 -17.95 -0.74
C CYS A 197 14.35 -17.46 -0.89
N GLY A 198 13.81 -16.77 0.09
CA GLY A 198 12.60 -15.98 -0.06
C GLY A 198 12.89 -14.67 -0.79
N ILE A 199 11.91 -14.19 -1.55
CA ILE A 199 11.94 -12.82 -2.08
C ILE A 199 11.35 -11.93 -0.99
N THR A 200 12.13 -10.97 -0.51
CA THR A 200 11.70 -10.07 0.56
C THR A 200 10.96 -8.86 0.03
N ASP A 201 11.30 -8.40 -1.17
CA ASP A 201 10.62 -7.28 -1.81
C ASP A 201 10.88 -7.14 -3.32
N PHE A 202 10.07 -6.29 -3.97
CA PHE A 202 10.18 -5.82 -5.34
C PHE A 202 10.24 -4.29 -5.43
N ALA A 203 11.16 -3.78 -6.25
CA ALA A 203 11.12 -2.40 -6.73
C ALA A 203 11.42 -2.35 -8.24
N LEU A 204 11.10 -1.24 -8.91
CA LEU A 204 11.40 -1.05 -10.32
C LEU A 204 12.40 0.08 -10.52
N GLU A 205 13.48 -0.22 -11.23
CA GLU A 205 14.35 0.80 -11.78
C GLU A 205 13.76 1.28 -13.10
N ALA A 206 13.48 2.57 -13.20
CA ALA A 206 13.11 3.17 -14.47
C ALA A 206 14.24 3.00 -15.49
N PRO A 207 13.91 2.87 -16.79
CA PRO A 207 14.89 3.02 -17.86
C PRO A 207 15.76 4.25 -17.63
N GLN A 208 17.08 4.08 -17.52
CA GLN A 208 17.96 5.25 -17.53
C GLN A 208 17.86 5.90 -18.90
N TRP A 209 17.33 7.13 -18.94
CA TRP A 209 17.24 7.91 -20.16
C TRP A 209 18.66 8.24 -20.64
N ASN A 210 19.01 7.74 -21.83
CA ASN A 210 20.28 8.06 -22.47
C ASN A 210 20.06 9.13 -23.55
N PRO A 211 20.49 10.39 -23.36
CA PRO A 211 20.32 11.45 -24.35
C PRO A 211 21.00 11.15 -25.69
N LYS A 212 22.07 10.33 -25.67
CA LYS A 212 22.82 9.96 -26.88
C LYS A 212 22.17 8.82 -27.64
N HIS A 213 21.35 8.00 -26.96
CA HIS A 213 20.62 6.88 -27.53
C HIS A 213 19.18 6.87 -27.01
N PRO A 214 18.33 7.84 -27.41
CA PRO A 214 16.97 7.95 -26.90
C PRO A 214 16.06 6.77 -27.28
N GLY A 215 16.42 5.99 -28.32
CA GLY A 215 15.78 4.73 -28.68
C GLY A 215 16.32 3.49 -27.93
N GLU A 216 17.38 3.65 -27.15
CA GLU A 216 17.99 2.65 -26.26
C GLU A 216 17.88 3.08 -24.80
N ALA A 217 16.77 3.73 -24.41
CA ALA A 217 16.45 3.85 -22.99
C ALA A 217 16.59 2.44 -22.38
N GLY A 218 17.54 2.27 -21.45
CA GLY A 218 17.90 0.94 -20.95
C GLY A 218 16.65 0.21 -20.52
N LYS A 219 16.51 -1.08 -20.81
CA LYS A 219 15.38 -1.86 -20.27
C LYS A 219 15.48 -1.73 -18.75
N GLY A 220 14.51 -1.04 -18.12
CA GLY A 220 14.46 -0.92 -16.66
C GLY A 220 14.59 -2.30 -16.01
N ALA A 221 15.02 -2.36 -14.76
CA ALA A 221 15.19 -3.63 -14.05
C ALA A 221 14.11 -3.82 -13.00
N ILE A 222 13.81 -5.08 -12.72
CA ILE A 222 13.10 -5.46 -11.50
C ILE A 222 14.18 -5.68 -10.44
N LEU A 223 14.14 -4.93 -9.35
CA LEU A 223 14.96 -5.21 -8.18
C LEU A 223 14.23 -6.21 -7.31
N ILE A 224 14.94 -7.25 -6.88
CA ILE A 224 14.46 -8.18 -5.87
C ILE A 224 15.43 -8.21 -4.70
N GLY A 225 14.89 -8.15 -3.49
CA GLY A 225 15.61 -8.46 -2.26
C GLY A 225 15.49 -9.95 -2.00
N VAL A 226 16.60 -10.60 -1.62
CA VAL A 226 16.58 -12.02 -1.27
C VAL A 226 17.20 -12.25 0.11
N ASN A 227 16.49 -13.05 0.91
CA ASN A 227 16.91 -13.54 2.22
C ASN A 227 16.48 -15.00 2.35
N GLY A 228 17.14 -15.79 3.19
CA GLY A 228 16.67 -17.12 3.56
C GLY A 228 17.79 -18.07 3.97
N SER A 229 17.42 -19.32 4.19
CA SER A 229 18.34 -20.41 4.57
C SER A 229 19.31 -20.82 3.45
N CYS A 230 19.15 -20.27 2.25
CA CYS A 230 20.04 -20.47 1.10
C CYS A 230 21.46 -19.89 1.29
N GLY A 231 21.70 -19.11 2.35
CA GLY A 231 23.01 -18.48 2.62
C GLY A 231 23.37 -17.35 1.67
N LYS A 232 22.44 -16.92 0.82
CA LYS A 232 22.57 -15.76 -0.08
C LYS A 232 21.69 -14.63 0.44
N LEU A 233 22.33 -13.50 0.73
CA LEU A 233 21.67 -12.27 1.17
C LEU A 233 22.06 -11.17 0.19
N GLY A 234 21.10 -10.58 -0.50
CA GLY A 234 21.45 -9.58 -1.48
C GLY A 234 20.29 -8.96 -2.23
N ILE A 235 20.65 -7.96 -3.03
CA ILE A 235 19.73 -7.33 -3.98
C ILE A 235 20.19 -7.73 -5.38
N PHE A 236 19.25 -8.22 -6.19
CA PHE A 236 19.49 -8.60 -7.58
C PHE A 236 18.68 -7.72 -8.52
N ARG A 237 19.27 -7.37 -9.66
CA ARG A 237 18.55 -6.87 -10.82
C ARG A 237 18.11 -8.03 -11.67
N VAL A 238 16.84 -8.04 -12.05
CA VAL A 238 16.27 -8.99 -13.01
C VAL A 238 15.88 -8.22 -14.26
N ASN A 239 16.34 -8.71 -15.41
CA ASN A 239 15.90 -8.19 -16.70
C ASN A 239 14.43 -8.62 -16.95
N PRO A 240 13.48 -7.69 -17.09
CA PRO A 240 12.05 -8.01 -17.22
C PRO A 240 11.68 -8.69 -18.55
N VAL A 241 12.62 -8.78 -19.50
CA VAL A 241 12.44 -9.41 -20.80
C VAL A 241 13.14 -10.76 -20.85
N THR A 242 14.41 -10.84 -20.42
CA THR A 242 15.21 -12.07 -20.55
C THR A 242 15.19 -12.95 -19.30
N GLY A 243 14.76 -12.41 -18.15
CA GLY A 243 14.84 -13.11 -16.87
C GLY A 243 16.24 -13.18 -16.27
N PHE A 244 17.26 -12.64 -16.95
CA PHE A 244 18.64 -12.70 -16.47
C PHE A 244 18.82 -11.84 -15.21
N ARG A 245 19.46 -12.41 -14.20
CA ARG A 245 19.72 -11.85 -12.88
C ARG A 245 21.17 -11.46 -12.73
N THR A 246 21.39 -10.27 -12.20
CA THR A 246 22.72 -9.77 -11.84
C THR A 246 22.70 -9.35 -10.38
N LEU A 247 23.65 -9.86 -9.59
CA LEU A 247 23.85 -9.42 -8.22
C LEU A 247 24.28 -7.95 -8.21
N LEU A 248 23.53 -7.11 -7.52
CA LEU A 248 23.87 -5.71 -7.31
C LEU A 248 24.65 -5.54 -6.01
N SER A 249 24.10 -5.98 -4.89
CA SER A 249 24.71 -5.82 -3.57
C SER A 249 24.67 -7.13 -2.81
N ASP A 250 25.84 -7.60 -2.36
CA ASP A 250 26.02 -8.78 -1.52
C ASP A 250 26.06 -8.36 -0.03
N PHE A 251 25.02 -8.70 0.71
CA PHE A 251 24.90 -8.33 2.12
C PHE A 251 25.80 -9.17 3.04
N ASN A 252 26.44 -10.23 2.52
CA ASN A 252 27.50 -10.96 3.21
C ASN A 252 28.88 -10.35 3.00
N ASN A 253 29.03 -9.38 2.08
CA ASN A 253 30.31 -8.78 1.77
C ASN A 253 30.55 -7.49 2.59
N PRO A 254 31.45 -7.49 3.60
CA PRO A 254 31.73 -6.31 4.41
C PRO A 254 32.42 -5.18 3.62
N ALA A 255 33.06 -5.48 2.48
CA ALA A 255 33.67 -4.46 1.63
C ALA A 255 32.63 -3.58 0.91
N GLN A 256 31.40 -4.09 0.77
CA GLN A 256 30.27 -3.33 0.23
C GLN A 256 29.47 -2.60 1.33
N GLY A 257 29.88 -2.64 2.60
CA GLY A 257 29.21 -1.93 3.70
C GLY A 257 28.73 -2.86 4.81
N ALA A 258 27.79 -2.39 5.63
CA ALA A 258 27.30 -3.15 6.78
C ALA A 258 26.82 -4.56 6.37
N VAL A 259 27.20 -5.56 7.18
CA VAL A 259 26.75 -6.95 7.05
C VAL A 259 25.55 -7.11 7.98
N VAL A 260 24.37 -7.15 7.37
CA VAL A 260 23.06 -7.24 8.01
C VAL A 260 22.15 -8.05 7.11
N ASP A 261 21.08 -8.60 7.67
CA ASP A 261 20.05 -9.29 6.88
C ASP A 261 19.08 -8.26 6.28
N LEU A 262 18.45 -8.60 5.16
CA LEU A 262 17.33 -7.83 4.60
C LEU A 262 16.05 -8.11 5.39
N SER A 263 15.23 -7.08 5.62
CA SER A 263 13.94 -7.26 6.28
C SER A 263 13.05 -8.20 5.47
N ASN A 264 12.39 -9.13 6.14
CA ASN A 264 11.48 -10.07 5.50
C ASN A 264 10.14 -9.42 5.12
N SER A 265 9.80 -8.23 5.63
CA SER A 265 8.52 -7.54 5.42
C SER A 265 8.65 -6.37 4.44
N GLY A 266 9.28 -6.61 3.29
CA GLY A 266 9.54 -5.56 2.32
C GLY A 266 10.64 -4.59 2.73
N GLY A 267 10.72 -3.51 1.97
CA GLY A 267 11.67 -2.44 2.15
C GLY A 267 12.71 -2.36 1.04
N LEU A 268 12.26 -2.24 -0.19
CA LEU A 268 13.05 -1.74 -1.31
C LEU A 268 12.33 -0.58 -1.98
N ALA A 269 13.04 0.54 -2.15
CA ALA A 269 12.58 1.67 -2.94
C ALA A 269 13.70 2.19 -3.84
N VAL A 270 13.33 2.84 -4.95
CA VAL A 270 14.29 3.49 -5.86
C VAL A 270 14.14 5.00 -5.74
N GLU A 271 15.22 5.66 -5.33
CA GLU A 271 15.31 7.11 -5.29
C GLU A 271 15.28 7.70 -6.71
N HIS A 272 14.86 8.96 -6.83
CA HIS A 272 14.88 9.68 -8.11
C HIS A 272 16.29 9.80 -8.72
N SER A 273 17.33 9.71 -7.88
CA SER A 273 18.73 9.63 -8.28
C SER A 273 19.14 8.29 -8.90
N GLY A 274 18.27 7.27 -8.79
CA GLY A 274 18.54 5.87 -9.11
C GLY A 274 19.19 5.08 -7.99
N ALA A 275 19.53 5.70 -6.85
CA ALA A 275 19.99 4.97 -5.68
C ALA A 275 18.86 4.14 -5.06
N ILE A 276 19.22 3.07 -4.37
CA ILE A 276 18.23 2.10 -3.87
C ILE A 276 18.22 2.19 -2.36
N LEU A 277 17.03 2.26 -1.77
CA LEU A 277 16.84 2.16 -0.34
C LEU A 277 16.55 0.71 0.01
N ALA A 278 17.07 0.28 1.15
CA ALA A 278 16.73 -1.02 1.71
C ALA A 278 16.66 -0.99 3.23
N ASN A 279 15.65 -1.66 3.78
CA ASN A 279 15.57 -1.94 5.21
C ASN A 279 16.32 -3.22 5.58
N SER A 280 17.12 -3.17 6.64
CA SER A 280 17.64 -4.38 7.26
C SER A 280 16.68 -4.97 8.29
N GLY A 281 16.74 -6.29 8.49
CA GLY A 281 16.00 -7.00 9.54
C GLY A 281 16.57 -8.40 9.75
N GLY A 282 16.93 -8.75 11.01
CA GLY A 282 17.59 -10.01 11.32
C GLY A 282 17.99 -10.19 12.80
N THR A 283 18.56 -11.35 13.13
CA THR A 283 18.68 -11.92 14.50
C THR A 283 19.75 -11.32 15.41
N SER A 284 20.34 -10.17 15.09
CA SER A 284 21.19 -9.42 16.02
C SER A 284 21.24 -7.94 15.62
N PRO A 285 20.91 -7.03 16.56
CA PRO A 285 20.07 -5.85 16.34
C PRO A 285 20.81 -4.77 15.56
N ARG A 286 20.42 -4.61 14.29
CA ARG A 286 20.68 -3.40 13.51
C ARG A 286 19.46 -3.14 12.62
N ASN A 287 18.60 -2.24 13.06
CA ASN A 287 17.47 -1.73 12.30
C ASN A 287 17.95 -0.54 11.45
N LEU A 288 18.53 -0.84 10.28
CA LEU A 288 19.15 0.15 9.42
C LEU A 288 18.26 0.43 8.21
N LEU A 289 18.11 1.70 7.91
CA LEU A 289 17.78 2.15 6.57
C LEU A 289 19.08 2.37 5.82
N LEU A 290 19.29 1.60 4.76
CA LEU A 290 20.48 1.62 3.94
C LEU A 290 20.20 2.31 2.60
N ARG A 291 21.21 2.97 2.05
CA ARG A 291 21.23 3.44 0.67
C ARG A 291 22.32 2.71 -0.08
N ILE A 292 21.95 2.10 -1.20
CA ILE A 292 22.81 1.32 -2.07
C ILE A 292 23.10 2.13 -3.33
N ASP A 293 24.39 2.26 -3.64
CA ASP A 293 24.84 2.86 -4.89
C ASP A 293 24.52 1.91 -6.06
N PRO A 294 23.78 2.37 -7.09
CA PRO A 294 23.27 1.49 -8.13
C PRO A 294 24.37 1.01 -9.09
N LYS A 295 25.58 1.57 -9.05
CA LYS A 295 26.67 1.20 -9.95
C LYS A 295 27.63 0.21 -9.30
N SER A 296 27.96 0.43 -8.04
CA SER A 296 28.95 -0.33 -7.27
C SER A 296 28.32 -1.38 -6.35
N GLY A 297 27.05 -1.23 -5.99
CA GLY A 297 26.40 -2.06 -4.96
C GLY A 297 26.83 -1.73 -3.53
N ASN A 298 27.62 -0.67 -3.33
CA ASN A 298 28.07 -0.27 -2.00
C ASN A 298 26.92 0.33 -1.20
N ARG A 299 26.85 -0.03 0.07
CA ARG A 299 25.81 0.32 1.03
C ARG A 299 26.33 1.36 2.00
N THR A 300 25.52 2.37 2.25
CA THR A 300 25.73 3.39 3.28
C THR A 300 24.53 3.41 4.23
N VAL A 301 24.76 3.69 5.50
CA VAL A 301 23.67 3.82 6.47
C VAL A 301 23.07 5.22 6.32
N VAL A 302 21.79 5.30 5.95
CA VAL A 302 21.03 6.55 5.98
C VAL A 302 20.62 6.84 7.41
N SER A 303 20.07 5.85 8.10
CA SER A 303 19.56 5.99 9.46
C SER A 303 19.67 4.68 10.22
N ASP A 304 20.11 4.76 11.47
CA ASP A 304 20.20 3.66 12.43
C ASP A 304 19.06 3.82 13.47
N PHE A 305 18.02 3.00 13.37
CA PHE A 305 16.85 3.05 14.24
C PHE A 305 17.13 2.54 15.66
N ASP A 306 18.33 2.02 15.92
CA ASP A 306 18.79 1.69 17.27
C ASP A 306 19.58 2.85 17.92
N ASN A 307 19.86 3.93 17.17
CA ASN A 307 20.56 5.12 17.66
C ASN A 307 19.60 6.25 18.05
N PRO A 308 19.41 6.54 19.36
CA PRO A 308 18.48 7.57 19.82
C PRO A 308 18.94 9.00 19.47
N ALA A 309 20.23 9.22 19.16
CA ALA A 309 20.73 10.53 18.74
C ALA A 309 20.20 10.94 17.35
N GLN A 310 19.73 9.99 16.55
CA GLN A 310 19.12 10.22 15.24
C GLN A 310 17.59 10.37 15.33
N GLY A 311 16.98 10.24 16.51
CA GLY A 311 15.53 10.38 16.71
C GLY A 311 14.91 9.15 17.37
N PRO A 312 13.56 9.08 17.41
CA PRO A 312 12.84 7.95 18.01
C PRO A 312 13.35 6.60 17.49
N LEU A 313 13.39 5.60 18.38
CA LEU A 313 13.83 4.25 18.07
C LEU A 313 12.74 3.49 17.31
N GLY A 314 13.14 2.49 16.54
CA GLY A 314 12.23 1.58 15.85
C GLY A 314 12.85 0.21 15.62
N ALA A 315 12.03 -0.82 15.71
CA ALA A 315 12.41 -2.21 15.49
C ALA A 315 11.51 -2.84 14.43
N ASN A 316 11.93 -3.95 13.83
CA ASN A 316 11.16 -4.70 12.83
C ASN A 316 10.68 -3.79 11.69
N LEU A 317 11.64 -3.16 10.98
CA LEU A 317 11.32 -2.25 9.88
C LEU A 317 10.46 -2.98 8.83
N ALA A 318 9.31 -2.40 8.51
CA ALA A 318 8.31 -2.96 7.62
C ALA A 318 7.98 -1.96 6.51
N GLY A 319 8.37 -2.31 5.28
CA GLY A 319 8.31 -1.46 4.10
C GLY A 319 9.11 -0.15 4.22
N ASP A 320 9.62 0.31 3.08
CA ASP A 320 10.10 1.69 2.92
C ASP A 320 9.62 2.25 1.61
N VAL A 321 9.29 3.53 1.62
CA VAL A 321 8.82 4.26 0.46
C VAL A 321 9.42 5.64 0.43
N LEU A 322 9.58 6.14 -0.80
CA LEU A 322 10.00 7.49 -1.07
C LEU A 322 8.81 8.33 -1.52
N GLN A 323 8.67 9.50 -0.91
CA GLN A 323 7.79 10.57 -1.36
C GLN A 323 8.45 11.39 -2.48
N ASP A 324 7.70 12.01 -3.40
CA ASP A 324 8.28 12.73 -4.56
C ASP A 324 9.18 13.93 -4.14
N CYS A 325 9.04 14.41 -2.90
CA CYS A 325 9.93 15.41 -2.30
C CYS A 325 11.27 14.86 -1.78
N GLY A 326 11.55 13.57 -1.97
CA GLY A 326 12.75 12.87 -1.49
C GLY A 326 12.71 12.48 -0.01
N GLN A 327 11.55 12.60 0.66
CA GLN A 327 11.41 12.13 2.04
C GLN A 327 11.24 10.62 2.06
N ILE A 328 11.82 9.97 3.07
CA ILE A 328 11.73 8.53 3.24
C ILE A 328 10.76 8.24 4.38
N PHE A 329 9.81 7.35 4.15
CA PHE A 329 8.93 6.82 5.19
C PHE A 329 9.25 5.36 5.44
N VAL A 330 9.28 5.00 6.72
CA VAL A 330 9.56 3.63 7.17
C VAL A 330 8.53 3.25 8.22
N GLY A 331 7.90 2.10 8.06
CA GLY A 331 7.09 1.49 9.11
C GLY A 331 8.00 0.80 10.12
N ALA A 332 7.76 1.01 11.41
CA ALA A 332 8.50 0.28 12.45
C ALA A 332 7.69 0.14 13.73
N VAL A 333 8.09 -0.83 14.55
CA VAL A 333 7.57 -1.03 15.90
C VAL A 333 8.38 -0.15 16.86
N ASP A 334 7.70 0.68 17.64
CA ASP A 334 8.32 1.37 18.77
C ASP A 334 8.69 0.33 19.84
N PRO A 335 9.99 0.11 20.14
CA PRO A 335 10.42 -0.92 21.08
C PRO A 335 9.98 -0.64 22.52
N ALA A 336 9.64 0.60 22.88
CA ALA A 336 9.19 0.94 24.23
C ALA A 336 7.71 0.61 24.45
N THR A 337 6.88 0.73 23.41
CA THR A 337 5.42 0.57 23.52
C THR A 337 4.87 -0.65 22.78
N GLY A 338 5.66 -1.27 21.89
CA GLY A 338 5.22 -2.34 21.00
C GLY A 338 4.28 -1.89 19.89
N ARG A 339 4.09 -0.58 19.68
CA ARG A 339 3.14 -0.03 18.70
C ARG A 339 3.79 0.13 17.33
N ASN A 340 3.03 -0.17 16.28
CA ASN A 340 3.44 0.07 14.90
C ASN A 340 3.20 1.53 14.52
N ASN A 341 4.21 2.20 13.97
CA ASN A 341 4.17 3.62 13.61
C ASN A 341 4.80 3.85 12.24
N LEU A 342 4.51 5.02 11.64
CA LEU A 342 5.28 5.51 10.49
C LEU A 342 6.25 6.59 10.94
N PHE A 343 7.51 6.41 10.55
CA PHE A 343 8.60 7.35 10.79
C PHE A 343 8.91 8.06 9.49
N ARG A 344 9.16 9.36 9.58
CA ARG A 344 9.72 10.14 8.49
C ARG A 344 11.21 10.31 8.74
N VAL A 345 12.02 9.99 7.74
CA VAL A 345 13.49 10.07 7.78
C VAL A 345 13.97 11.16 6.82
N ASP A 346 14.85 12.02 7.31
CA ASP A 346 15.58 12.96 6.48
C ASP A 346 16.69 12.21 5.71
N PRO A 347 16.62 12.15 4.37
CA PRO A 347 17.57 11.39 3.54
C PRO A 347 19.01 11.92 3.58
N ARG A 348 19.22 13.17 4.06
CA ARG A 348 20.52 13.84 4.12
C ARG A 348 21.16 13.73 5.50
N THR A 349 20.36 13.90 6.55
CA THR A 349 20.87 13.91 7.94
C THR A 349 20.69 12.59 8.66
N GLY A 350 19.85 11.70 8.15
CA GLY A 350 19.48 10.45 8.82
C GLY A 350 18.58 10.65 10.04
N LYS A 351 18.16 11.88 10.33
CA LYS A 351 17.29 12.18 11.46
C LYS A 351 15.87 11.71 11.20
N ARG A 352 15.22 11.19 12.23
CA ARG A 352 13.88 10.63 12.20
C ARG A 352 12.94 11.41 13.09
N VAL A 353 11.69 11.50 12.66
CA VAL A 353 10.56 11.96 13.49
C VAL A 353 9.40 11.00 13.34
N LEU A 354 8.58 10.91 14.37
CA LEU A 354 7.31 10.20 14.31
C LEU A 354 6.35 10.97 13.40
N PHE A 355 5.81 10.32 12.37
CA PHE A 355 4.93 10.95 11.39
C PHE A 355 3.46 10.58 11.62
N SER A 356 3.17 9.28 11.71
CA SER A 356 1.83 8.77 12.06
C SER A 356 1.93 7.88 13.29
N ASP A 357 1.34 8.34 14.39
CA ASP A 357 1.42 7.77 15.72
C ASP A 357 0.16 6.94 16.02
N SER A 358 0.33 5.64 16.23
CA SER A 358 -0.74 4.73 16.64
C SER A 358 -1.29 5.00 18.05
N ALA A 359 -0.57 5.75 18.88
CA ALA A 359 -1.08 6.26 20.15
C ALA A 359 -2.07 7.42 19.99
N ASN A 360 -2.05 8.12 18.85
CA ASN A 360 -2.85 9.31 18.62
C ASN A 360 -4.17 8.97 17.89
N PRO A 361 -5.32 8.90 18.59
CA PRO A 361 -6.60 8.64 17.95
C PRO A 361 -7.04 9.76 17.00
N GLY A 362 -6.51 10.99 17.16
CA GLY A 362 -6.74 12.11 16.25
C GLY A 362 -6.11 11.90 14.87
N GLN A 363 -5.14 10.99 14.75
CA GLN A 363 -4.57 10.56 13.47
C GLN A 363 -5.29 9.33 12.90
N GLY A 364 -6.46 8.95 13.41
CA GLY A 364 -7.24 7.82 12.89
C GLY A 364 -6.83 6.46 13.47
N PRO A 365 -7.25 5.34 12.86
CA PRO A 365 -7.11 4.00 13.43
C PRO A 365 -5.65 3.61 13.63
N SER A 366 -5.33 3.01 14.78
CA SER A 366 -4.01 2.44 15.06
C SER A 366 -3.61 1.39 14.02
N PHE A 367 -2.33 1.35 13.70
CA PHE A 367 -1.76 0.20 12.99
C PHE A 367 -1.66 -1.00 13.94
N ASN A 368 -2.16 -2.16 13.53
CA ASN A 368 -2.00 -3.41 14.28
C ASN A 368 -0.67 -4.09 13.90
N ARG A 369 -0.40 -4.25 12.60
CA ARG A 369 0.91 -4.65 12.07
C ARG A 369 1.07 -4.17 10.63
N ILE A 370 2.03 -3.28 10.40
CA ILE A 370 2.38 -2.84 9.04
C ILE A 370 3.06 -4.02 8.33
N ALA A 371 2.51 -4.48 7.22
CA ALA A 371 3.16 -5.47 6.36
C ALA A 371 3.94 -4.79 5.24
N TYR A 372 3.36 -3.76 4.63
CA TYR A 372 3.92 -3.10 3.47
C TYR A 372 3.40 -1.69 3.33
N ILE A 373 4.19 -0.83 2.67
CA ILE A 373 3.80 0.53 2.36
C ILE A 373 4.10 0.87 0.89
N ALA A 374 3.26 1.71 0.29
CA ALA A 374 3.46 2.25 -1.07
C ALA A 374 3.13 3.75 -1.06
N VAL A 375 3.89 4.57 -1.80
CA VAL A 375 3.55 5.99 -2.01
C VAL A 375 2.71 6.13 -3.27
N VAL A 376 1.68 6.98 -3.19
CA VAL A 376 0.88 7.42 -4.32
C VAL A 376 1.69 8.42 -5.16
N PRO A 377 2.04 8.11 -6.41
CA PRO A 377 2.72 9.06 -7.28
C PRO A 377 1.88 10.31 -7.55
N HIS A 378 2.48 11.51 -7.68
CA HIS A 378 1.73 12.71 -8.06
C HIS A 378 0.98 12.57 -9.40
N ASN A 379 1.55 11.80 -10.32
CA ASN A 379 0.97 11.51 -11.64
C ASN A 379 0.20 10.19 -11.67
N ALA A 380 -0.23 9.67 -10.52
CA ALA A 380 -0.94 8.40 -10.48
C ALA A 380 -2.23 8.38 -11.30
N GLY A 381 -2.77 9.52 -11.73
CA GLY A 381 -3.88 9.55 -12.68
C GLY A 381 -5.23 9.14 -12.07
N PHE A 382 -5.36 9.13 -10.74
CA PHE A 382 -6.61 8.84 -10.04
C PHE A 382 -7.76 9.80 -10.43
N PHE A 383 -7.45 10.96 -11.01
CA PHE A 383 -8.41 11.93 -11.55
C PHE A 383 -9.10 11.49 -12.85
N ALA A 384 -8.59 10.45 -13.52
CA ALA A 384 -9.16 9.89 -14.75
C ALA A 384 -9.71 8.47 -14.58
N LEU A 385 -9.90 7.98 -13.34
CA LEU A 385 -10.52 6.67 -13.17
C LEU A 385 -11.95 6.71 -13.73
N PRO A 386 -12.33 5.73 -14.58
CA PRO A 386 -13.71 5.59 -15.01
C PRO A 386 -14.64 5.42 -13.80
N PRO A 387 -15.96 5.63 -13.98
CA PRO A 387 -16.92 5.64 -12.87
C PRO A 387 -16.78 4.43 -11.96
N ALA A 388 -16.98 4.62 -10.65
CA ALA A 388 -17.00 3.52 -9.68
C ALA A 388 -17.94 2.41 -10.20
N GLY A 389 -17.38 1.21 -10.43
CA GLY A 389 -18.11 0.07 -11.01
C GLY A 389 -17.82 -0.26 -12.48
N SER A 390 -16.99 0.51 -13.19
CA SER A 390 -16.58 0.18 -14.57
C SER A 390 -15.49 -0.89 -14.66
N PHE A 391 -15.02 -1.41 -13.53
CA PHE A 391 -13.95 -2.39 -13.49
C PHE A 391 -14.55 -3.79 -13.48
N THR A 392 -14.41 -4.49 -14.60
CA THR A 392 -14.82 -5.90 -14.72
C THR A 392 -13.66 -6.80 -14.33
N SER A 393 -13.91 -7.71 -13.40
CA SER A 393 -13.02 -8.84 -13.16
C SER A 393 -12.89 -9.70 -14.43
N PRO A 394 -11.70 -10.23 -14.77
CA PRO A 394 -11.56 -11.19 -15.87
C PRO A 394 -12.34 -12.49 -15.62
N PHE A 395 -12.76 -12.74 -14.38
CA PHE A 395 -13.55 -13.90 -13.97
C PHE A 395 -15.07 -13.64 -13.96
N GLY A 396 -15.52 -12.44 -14.36
CA GLY A 396 -16.92 -12.03 -14.25
C GLY A 396 -17.30 -11.59 -12.82
N PRO A 397 -18.60 -11.34 -12.54
CA PRO A 397 -19.05 -10.93 -11.22
C PRO A 397 -18.73 -12.00 -10.16
N ALA A 398 -18.31 -11.57 -8.97
CA ALA A 398 -18.07 -12.46 -7.84
C ALA A 398 -19.34 -13.27 -7.53
N ARG A 399 -19.22 -14.60 -7.46
CA ARG A 399 -20.34 -15.51 -7.12
C ARG A 399 -20.54 -15.61 -5.62
#